data_AF-A0A949IKL9-F1
#
_entry.id   AF-A0A949IKL9-F1
#
_cell.length_a   1.000
_cell.length_b   1.000
_cell.length_c   1.000
_cell.angle_alpha   90.00
_cell.angle_beta   90.00
_cell.angle_gamma   90.00
#
_symmetry.space_group_name_H-M   'P 1'
#
loop_
_entity.id
_entity.type
_entity.pdbx_description
1 polymer ?
#
loop_
_entity_poly.entity_id
_entity_poly.type
_entity_poly.pdbx_seq_one_letter_code
_entity_poly.pdbx_strand_id
1 'polypeptide(L)'
;MTGKESKNSESKDVKAKQGVAVKAASAKLSKAARTTDTAKIAEIAIDHEAGLSAVALVSAQTPLSPEELIRELSDNYRWREILPPLVDESRSISALRADLADVPVRTSEGKVTNVYHKFESESLIQRQDRMSVWRCLALVREAYLQLESSADEGVKGYQWNMNWKHTRAEVDQVYEACKILKLSSDETRDAIIASIFSDSIKNRGNFIVHNIHGSQAAALALSYFWDISQEEAQSSLKRIVLAIKQHQIAPPEFMARTVTVLLARKLKLGTFDQVVRSGMSEDRQQNKCKYLVRHIYNKIRNPFAEENLTADLARIDFTDEERELLQQIGIDDWWVPHPKIPGSKIAHALITGDHSINYNNPDGFAKIALIRGPATEAIFEDATIYDSLESAMASFGDSFKILLPEVRPLALSGIRRTHLAVTRVLRMMTELFSGVVEGPKEAAKNMSGHDRVEQALKRAREKNPGLFDADTVYTSEAGHKYLTRSMEHVGALLEEWHSGFGEIPFTVRDSFHSEPGPGRLPFWNAPLKYPRRSQEGQILLDSLTPYEQKQFAFAQRIREIAVELLRAEQWFFS
;
A
#
# COMPACT_ATOMS: atom_id res chain seq x y z
N MET A 1 -42.89 -25.23 -47.46
CA MET A 1 -42.70 -23.88 -48.02
C MET A 1 -43.10 -22.87 -46.95
N THR A 2 -42.17 -21.95 -46.61
CA THR A 2 -42.35 -20.59 -46.04
C THR A 2 -43.20 -20.43 -44.76
N GLY A 3 -42.75 -19.84 -43.64
CA GLY A 3 -41.63 -18.93 -43.37
C GLY A 3 -42.13 -17.66 -42.64
N LYS A 4 -41.39 -17.23 -41.59
CA LYS A 4 -41.37 -15.91 -40.89
C LYS A 4 -42.49 -15.62 -39.89
N GLU A 5 -42.33 -14.84 -38.81
CA GLU A 5 -41.23 -14.18 -38.07
C GLU A 5 -41.90 -13.70 -36.75
N SER A 6 -41.29 -13.91 -35.57
CA SER A 6 -41.64 -13.15 -34.35
C SER A 6 -40.36 -12.62 -33.71
N LYS A 7 -40.23 -11.28 -33.69
CA LYS A 7 -39.05 -10.56 -33.20
C LYS A 7 -39.24 -10.12 -31.76
N ASN A 8 -38.18 -10.38 -30.99
CA ASN A 8 -37.88 -9.91 -29.65
C ASN A 8 -37.96 -8.38 -29.49
N SER A 9 -38.52 -7.94 -28.37
CA SER A 9 -38.32 -6.60 -27.82
C SER A 9 -38.10 -6.68 -26.30
N GLU A 10 -36.90 -7.06 -25.87
CA GLU A 10 -36.47 -6.88 -24.47
C GLU A 10 -34.94 -7.06 -24.37
N SER A 11 -34.15 -6.04 -24.71
CA SER A 11 -32.71 -6.02 -24.38
C SER A 11 -32.04 -4.63 -24.34
N LYS A 12 -32.79 -3.52 -24.31
CA LYS A 12 -32.21 -2.17 -24.34
C LYS A 12 -31.99 -1.51 -22.97
N ASP A 13 -32.52 -2.05 -21.87
CA ASP A 13 -32.51 -1.35 -20.57
C ASP A 13 -31.36 -1.70 -19.60
N VAL A 14 -30.46 -2.62 -19.95
CA VAL A 14 -29.35 -3.01 -19.06
C VAL A 14 -28.02 -2.30 -19.42
N LYS A 15 -27.83 -1.87 -20.67
CA LYS A 15 -26.63 -1.11 -21.10
C LYS A 15 -26.63 0.37 -20.69
N ALA A 16 -27.78 0.92 -20.28
CA ALA A 16 -27.91 2.32 -19.87
C ALA A 16 -27.49 2.59 -18.41
N LYS A 17 -27.44 1.58 -17.54
CA LYS A 17 -27.23 1.79 -16.09
C LYS A 17 -25.76 1.81 -15.64
N GLN A 18 -24.84 1.17 -16.37
CA GLN A 18 -23.40 1.15 -16.00
C GLN A 18 -22.60 2.34 -16.53
N GLY A 19 -22.98 2.94 -17.68
CA GLY A 19 -22.35 4.15 -18.19
C GLY A 19 -22.75 5.45 -17.46
N VAL A 20 -23.88 5.42 -16.74
CA VAL A 20 -24.42 6.59 -16.02
C VAL A 20 -23.79 6.75 -14.62
N ALA A 21 -23.39 5.65 -13.97
CA ALA A 21 -22.75 5.71 -12.65
C ALA A 21 -21.33 6.33 -12.69
N VAL A 22 -20.55 6.04 -13.74
CA VAL A 22 -19.18 6.56 -13.91
C VAL A 22 -19.17 8.02 -14.37
N LYS A 23 -20.10 8.41 -15.25
CA LYS A 23 -20.31 9.83 -15.60
C LYS A 23 -20.86 10.65 -14.44
N ALA A 24 -21.70 10.07 -13.57
CA ALA A 24 -22.23 10.77 -12.39
C ALA A 24 -21.17 10.99 -11.29
N ALA A 25 -20.24 10.05 -11.09
CA ALA A 25 -19.12 10.22 -10.16
C ALA A 25 -18.10 11.26 -10.67
N SER A 26 -17.75 11.21 -11.96
CA SER A 26 -16.84 12.19 -12.58
C SER A 26 -17.44 13.59 -12.71
N ALA A 27 -18.77 13.71 -12.88
CA ALA A 27 -19.47 15.00 -12.92
C ALA A 27 -19.79 15.58 -11.53
N LYS A 28 -19.90 14.76 -10.47
CA LYS A 28 -20.01 15.25 -9.09
C LYS A 28 -18.67 15.77 -8.55
N LEU A 29 -17.55 15.16 -8.94
CA LEU A 29 -16.21 15.62 -8.57
C LEU A 29 -15.77 16.89 -9.33
N SER A 30 -16.22 17.09 -10.57
CA SER A 30 -15.93 18.33 -11.32
C SER A 30 -16.82 19.53 -10.93
N LYS A 31 -17.99 19.30 -10.32
CA LYS A 31 -18.89 20.35 -9.83
C LYS A 31 -18.49 20.89 -8.44
N ALA A 32 -17.76 20.11 -7.63
CA ALA A 32 -17.19 20.57 -6.37
C ALA A 32 -15.95 21.49 -6.55
N ALA A 33 -15.38 21.55 -7.76
CA ALA A 33 -14.20 22.36 -8.08
C ALA A 33 -14.53 23.73 -8.72
N ARG A 34 -15.80 24.16 -8.74
CA ARG A 34 -16.23 25.39 -9.46
C ARG A 34 -17.11 26.37 -8.67
N THR A 35 -17.09 26.33 -7.35
CA THR A 35 -17.73 27.36 -6.52
C THR A 35 -16.82 27.76 -5.36
N THR A 36 -15.78 28.52 -5.68
CA THR A 36 -15.15 29.44 -4.73
C THR A 36 -15.23 30.80 -5.38
N ASP A 37 -16.29 31.52 -5.03
CA ASP A 37 -16.49 32.91 -5.42
C ASP A 37 -15.36 33.75 -4.83
N THR A 38 -14.57 34.28 -5.74
CA THR A 38 -13.56 35.32 -5.56
C THR A 38 -14.24 36.62 -5.13
N ALA A 39 -14.44 36.84 -3.83
CA ALA A 39 -14.72 38.17 -3.28
C ALA A 39 -14.58 38.21 -1.75
N LYS A 40 -13.33 38.30 -1.26
CA LYS A 40 -12.89 39.09 -0.08
C LYS A 40 -11.45 38.72 0.27
N ILE A 41 -10.53 39.22 -0.56
CA ILE A 41 -9.14 39.45 -0.16
C ILE A 41 -9.07 40.93 0.19
N ALA A 42 -9.16 41.24 1.47
CA ALA A 42 -8.77 42.53 2.01
C ALA A 42 -8.42 42.33 3.49
N GLU A 43 -7.16 42.66 3.80
CA GLU A 43 -6.59 42.90 5.13
C GLU A 43 -6.61 41.74 6.14
N ILE A 44 -5.43 41.18 6.39
CA ILE A 44 -4.74 41.24 7.69
C ILE A 44 -3.26 40.97 7.41
N ALA A 45 -2.49 42.05 7.37
CA ALA A 45 -1.09 42.01 7.80
C ALA A 45 -1.07 42.11 9.33
N ILE A 46 0.01 41.64 9.96
CA ILE A 46 0.35 41.67 11.41
C ILE A 46 -0.04 40.37 12.14
N ASP A 47 0.88 39.38 12.22
CA ASP A 47 1.87 39.26 13.31
C ASP A 47 2.73 38.00 13.11
N HIS A 48 4.05 38.18 13.08
CA HIS A 48 5.02 37.18 12.65
C HIS A 48 5.65 36.36 13.81
N GLU A 49 5.03 36.34 14.99
CA GLU A 49 5.61 35.70 16.20
C GLU A 49 4.78 34.54 16.81
N ALA A 50 3.63 34.16 16.23
CA ALA A 50 2.82 33.05 16.76
C ALA A 50 3.26 31.64 16.30
N GLY A 51 4.35 31.52 15.53
CA GLY A 51 4.77 30.28 14.85
C GLY A 51 5.59 29.28 15.68
N LEU A 52 5.93 29.58 16.93
CA LEU A 52 6.81 28.75 17.77
C LEU A 52 6.10 28.00 18.92
N SER A 53 4.77 28.15 19.07
CA SER A 53 4.06 27.68 20.27
C SER A 53 3.63 26.20 20.23
N ALA A 54 3.56 25.55 19.07
CA ALA A 54 3.15 24.13 18.99
C ALA A 54 4.25 23.13 19.40
N VAL A 55 5.48 23.59 19.64
CA VAL A 55 6.58 22.80 20.21
C VAL A 55 6.76 23.08 21.71
N ALA A 56 6.02 24.05 22.28
CA ALA A 56 6.31 24.65 23.57
C ALA A 56 5.49 24.10 24.77
N LEU A 57 4.87 22.92 24.65
CA LEU A 57 4.15 22.28 25.77
C LEU A 57 4.69 20.88 26.09
N VAL A 58 6.02 20.78 26.19
CA VAL A 58 6.67 19.86 27.14
C VAL A 58 6.88 20.67 28.42
N SER A 59 6.03 20.44 29.41
CA SER A 59 6.07 21.14 30.69
C SER A 59 7.43 20.97 31.38
N ALA A 60 8.06 22.07 31.78
CA ALA A 60 8.94 22.20 32.96
C ALA A 60 9.93 21.05 33.28
N GLN A 61 10.42 20.32 32.27
CA GLN A 61 11.47 19.33 32.43
C GLN A 61 12.80 19.98 32.05
N THR A 62 13.83 19.72 32.86
CA THR A 62 15.21 20.09 32.54
C THR A 62 15.53 19.56 31.13
N PRO A 63 16.16 20.37 30.23
CA PRO A 63 16.51 19.89 28.90
C PRO A 63 17.34 18.62 29.03
N LEU A 64 16.89 17.53 28.41
CA LEU A 64 17.63 16.28 28.37
C LEU A 64 18.99 16.52 27.72
N SER A 65 20.04 15.90 28.26
CA SER A 65 21.31 15.83 27.55
C SER A 65 21.12 15.10 26.20
N PRO A 66 22.00 15.34 25.20
CA PRO A 66 21.90 14.66 23.90
C PRO A 66 21.83 13.13 24.01
N GLU A 67 22.59 12.54 24.94
CA GLU A 67 22.59 11.10 25.19
C GLU A 67 21.28 10.62 25.83
N GLU A 68 20.73 11.36 26.79
CA GLU A 68 19.43 11.03 27.39
C GLU A 68 18.30 11.13 26.37
N LEU A 69 18.34 12.13 25.49
CA LEU A 69 17.38 12.27 24.39
C LEU A 69 17.44 11.07 23.45
N ILE A 70 18.63 10.65 23.01
CA ILE A 70 18.75 9.47 22.14
C ILE A 70 18.30 8.21 22.86
N ARG A 71 18.70 8.02 24.13
CA ARG A 71 18.27 6.86 24.92
C ARG A 71 16.76 6.80 25.07
N GLU A 72 16.09 7.93 25.29
CA GLU A 72 14.63 7.99 25.35
C GLU A 72 13.98 7.67 24.00
N LEU A 73 14.39 8.37 22.94
CA LEU A 73 13.74 8.24 21.64
C LEU A 73 13.98 6.88 20.97
N SER A 74 15.13 6.24 21.24
CA SER A 74 15.51 4.94 20.68
C SER A 74 15.10 3.73 21.52
N ASP A 75 14.36 3.94 22.63
CA ASP A 75 14.02 2.89 23.60
C ASP A 75 15.28 2.16 24.09
N ASN A 76 16.24 2.95 24.58
CA ASN A 76 17.55 2.49 25.04
C ASN A 76 18.33 1.70 23.96
N TYR A 77 18.42 2.26 22.75
CA TYR A 77 19.14 1.68 21.61
C TYR A 77 18.64 0.28 21.20
N ARG A 78 17.35 0.00 21.42
CA ARG A 78 16.72 -1.32 21.23
C ARG A 78 17.06 -2.03 19.92
N TRP A 79 17.21 -1.28 18.83
CA TRP A 79 17.36 -1.81 17.48
C TRP A 79 18.81 -1.94 17.00
N ARG A 80 19.80 -1.77 17.88
CA ARG A 80 21.24 -1.76 17.51
C ARG A 80 21.71 -3.04 16.81
N GLU A 81 21.14 -4.19 17.14
CA GLU A 81 21.49 -5.46 16.51
C GLU A 81 20.94 -5.59 15.08
N ILE A 82 19.78 -4.98 14.80
CA ILE A 82 19.14 -5.00 13.47
C ILE A 82 19.70 -3.89 12.58
N LEU A 83 20.00 -2.73 13.16
CA LEU A 83 20.55 -1.55 12.49
C LEU A 83 21.92 -1.18 13.10
N PRO A 84 22.95 -2.02 12.95
CA PRO A 84 24.30 -1.65 13.34
C PRO A 84 24.86 -0.58 12.38
N PRO A 85 25.82 0.26 12.80
CA PRO A 85 26.48 1.19 11.91
C PRO A 85 27.02 0.52 10.63
N LEU A 86 26.98 1.24 9.51
CA LEU A 86 27.49 0.74 8.23
C LEU A 86 28.99 0.39 8.34
N VAL A 87 29.34 -0.88 8.06
CA VAL A 87 30.74 -1.34 8.08
C VAL A 87 31.56 -0.71 6.96
N ASP A 88 30.98 -0.60 5.77
CA ASP A 88 31.57 0.05 4.60
C ASP A 88 30.52 0.94 3.93
N GLU A 89 30.51 2.21 4.30
CA GLU A 89 29.55 3.20 3.80
C GLU A 89 29.64 3.35 2.27
N SER A 90 30.86 3.39 1.71
CA SER A 90 31.05 3.62 0.27
C SER A 90 30.48 2.47 -0.56
N ARG A 91 30.78 1.23 -0.16
CA ARG A 91 30.22 0.03 -0.82
C ARG A 91 28.71 -0.02 -0.70
N SER A 92 28.17 0.26 0.49
CA SER A 92 26.72 0.18 0.75
C SER A 92 25.96 1.23 -0.07
N ILE A 93 26.47 2.46 -0.15
CA ILE A 93 25.90 3.50 -1.02
C ILE A 93 26.02 3.12 -2.50
N SER A 94 27.14 2.53 -2.92
CA SER A 94 27.29 2.09 -4.32
C SER A 94 26.29 0.98 -4.68
N ALA A 95 26.03 0.04 -3.78
CA ALA A 95 25.04 -1.02 -3.98
C ALA A 95 23.61 -0.44 -3.98
N LEU A 96 23.31 0.49 -3.08
CA LEU A 96 22.05 1.23 -3.06
C LEU A 96 21.74 1.90 -4.41
N ARG A 97 22.75 2.52 -5.04
CA ARG A 97 22.57 3.15 -6.37
C ARG A 97 22.08 2.18 -7.43
N ALA A 98 22.60 0.95 -7.43
CA ALA A 98 22.15 -0.09 -8.34
C ALA A 98 20.68 -0.45 -8.08
N ASP A 99 20.30 -0.64 -6.81
CA ASP A 99 18.91 -0.94 -6.44
C ASP A 99 17.93 0.18 -6.83
N LEU A 100 18.34 1.44 -6.71
CA LEU A 100 17.52 2.60 -7.07
C LEU A 100 17.42 2.81 -8.58
N ALA A 101 18.36 2.29 -9.37
CA ALA A 101 18.31 2.35 -10.82
C ALA A 101 17.13 1.54 -11.41
N ASP A 102 16.66 0.53 -10.66
CA ASP A 102 15.54 -0.34 -11.02
C ASP A 102 14.17 0.23 -10.63
N VAL A 103 14.10 1.43 -10.05
CA VAL A 103 12.85 2.04 -9.58
C VAL A 103 12.44 3.16 -10.53
N PRO A 104 11.50 2.93 -11.46
CA PRO A 104 11.13 3.91 -12.47
C PRO A 104 10.29 5.06 -11.89
N VAL A 105 10.64 6.29 -12.27
CA VAL A 105 9.94 7.52 -11.84
C VAL A 105 9.87 8.52 -13.00
N ARG A 106 9.12 9.61 -12.82
CA ARG A 106 9.13 10.76 -13.75
C ARG A 106 9.89 11.94 -13.19
N THR A 107 10.62 12.63 -14.06
CA THR A 107 11.12 13.98 -13.77
C THR A 107 9.97 14.99 -13.79
N SER A 108 10.24 16.22 -13.33
CA SER A 108 9.34 17.37 -13.47
C SER A 108 8.89 17.66 -14.92
N GLU A 109 9.70 17.27 -15.91
CA GLU A 109 9.40 17.39 -17.35
C GLU A 109 8.54 16.24 -17.89
N GLY A 110 8.19 15.26 -17.04
CA GLY A 110 7.42 14.08 -17.44
C GLY A 110 8.22 12.96 -18.09
N LYS A 111 9.56 13.09 -18.21
CA LYS A 111 10.43 12.06 -18.77
C LYS A 111 10.63 10.91 -17.78
N VAL A 112 10.64 9.68 -18.29
CA VAL A 112 10.92 8.48 -17.50
C VAL A 112 12.41 8.42 -17.15
N THR A 113 12.71 8.25 -15.86
CA THR A 113 14.06 8.05 -15.31
C THR A 113 13.98 7.06 -14.14
N ASN A 114 14.97 7.04 -13.25
CA ASN A 114 14.94 6.30 -11.99
C ASN A 114 15.13 7.21 -10.75
N VAL A 115 14.80 6.68 -9.57
CA VAL A 115 14.83 7.41 -8.30
C VAL A 115 16.18 8.10 -8.07
N TYR A 116 17.29 7.38 -8.29
CA TYR A 116 18.63 7.92 -8.07
C TYR A 116 18.92 9.12 -8.98
N HIS A 117 18.73 8.97 -10.29
CA HIS A 117 18.98 10.06 -11.23
C HIS A 117 18.07 11.25 -10.99
N LYS A 118 16.80 11.03 -10.64
CA LYS A 118 15.87 12.12 -10.31
C LYS A 118 16.39 12.94 -9.13
N PHE A 119 16.71 12.29 -8.01
CA PHE A 119 17.22 12.96 -6.81
C PHE A 119 18.55 13.68 -7.03
N GLU A 120 19.43 13.13 -7.87
CA GLU A 120 20.70 13.79 -8.20
C GLU A 120 20.50 15.00 -9.13
N SER A 121 19.50 14.97 -10.01
CA SER A 121 19.24 16.03 -11.00
C SER A 121 18.38 17.19 -10.47
N GLU A 122 17.49 16.94 -9.51
CA GLU A 122 16.59 17.97 -8.99
C GLU A 122 17.19 18.72 -7.79
N SER A 123 16.79 19.99 -7.62
CA SER A 123 17.42 20.95 -6.71
C SER A 123 16.69 21.15 -5.37
N LEU A 124 15.61 20.42 -5.10
CA LEU A 124 14.81 20.63 -3.87
C LEU A 124 15.60 20.30 -2.60
N ILE A 125 16.47 19.30 -2.67
CA ILE A 125 17.31 18.86 -1.55
C ILE A 125 18.75 19.27 -1.84
N GLN A 126 19.39 19.93 -0.87
CA GLN A 126 20.79 20.29 -0.97
C GLN A 126 21.71 19.06 -0.95
N ARG A 127 22.91 19.19 -1.50
CA ARG A 127 23.87 18.08 -1.61
C ARG A 127 24.17 17.40 -0.27
N GLN A 128 24.32 18.16 0.80
CA GLN A 128 24.61 17.64 2.14
C GLN A 128 23.44 16.80 2.70
N ASP A 129 22.21 17.27 2.47
CA ASP A 129 20.99 16.58 2.90
C ASP A 129 20.78 15.29 2.12
N ARG A 130 21.09 15.28 0.80
CA ARG A 130 21.04 14.06 -0.02
C ARG A 130 21.95 12.97 0.53
N MET A 131 23.15 13.31 1.01
CA MET A 131 24.05 12.32 1.60
C MET A 131 23.48 11.73 2.91
N SER A 132 22.78 12.51 3.73
CA SER A 132 22.09 11.99 4.92
C SER A 132 20.99 11.00 4.54
N VAL A 133 20.19 11.32 3.52
CA VAL A 133 19.17 10.42 2.95
C VAL A 133 19.82 9.13 2.45
N TRP A 134 20.91 9.21 1.68
CA TRP A 134 21.61 8.03 1.15
C TRP A 134 22.21 7.15 2.23
N ARG A 135 22.76 7.72 3.30
CA ARG A 135 23.26 6.96 4.46
C ARG A 135 22.14 6.20 5.17
N CYS A 136 21.02 6.87 5.43
CA CYS A 136 19.87 6.25 6.08
C CYS A 136 19.29 5.12 5.21
N LEU A 137 19.12 5.36 3.92
CA LEU A 137 18.55 4.38 3.00
C LEU A 137 19.49 3.18 2.79
N ALA A 138 20.80 3.41 2.74
CA ALA A 138 21.80 2.32 2.67
C ALA A 138 21.80 1.48 3.94
N LEU A 139 21.69 2.11 5.12
CA LEU A 139 21.60 1.40 6.39
C LEU A 139 20.36 0.48 6.46
N VAL A 140 19.18 1.01 6.10
CA VAL A 140 17.94 0.21 6.08
C VAL A 140 17.99 -0.90 5.03
N ARG A 141 18.61 -0.65 3.87
CA ARG A 141 18.86 -1.69 2.85
C ARG A 141 19.66 -2.86 3.41
N GLU A 142 20.80 -2.60 4.03
CA GLU A 142 21.66 -3.65 4.59
C GLU A 142 20.92 -4.44 5.69
N ALA A 143 20.14 -3.76 6.53
CA ALA A 143 19.30 -4.41 7.54
C ALA A 143 18.26 -5.35 6.91
N TYR A 144 17.55 -4.92 5.85
CA TYR A 144 16.62 -5.82 5.15
C TYR A 144 17.32 -7.02 4.52
N LEU A 145 18.50 -6.83 3.91
CA LEU A 145 19.26 -7.95 3.34
C LEU A 145 19.71 -8.95 4.39
N GLN A 146 20.17 -8.47 5.55
CA GLN A 146 20.53 -9.32 6.69
C GLN A 146 19.30 -10.11 7.17
N LEU A 147 18.18 -9.44 7.41
CA LEU A 147 16.94 -10.06 7.86
C LEU A 147 16.42 -11.10 6.84
N GLU A 148 16.44 -10.76 5.55
CA GLU A 148 16.09 -11.64 4.44
C GLU A 148 16.97 -12.89 4.40
N SER A 149 18.28 -12.74 4.57
CA SER A 149 19.21 -13.88 4.59
C SER A 149 18.99 -14.83 5.77
N SER A 150 18.53 -14.29 6.91
CA SER A 150 18.27 -15.02 8.14
C SER A 150 16.85 -15.58 8.26
N ALA A 151 15.95 -15.22 7.33
CA ALA A 151 14.55 -15.64 7.39
C ALA A 151 14.38 -17.11 7.03
N ASP A 152 13.36 -17.75 7.63
CA ASP A 152 12.92 -19.09 7.23
C ASP A 152 12.52 -19.11 5.75
N GLU A 153 12.72 -20.24 5.06
CA GLU A 153 12.39 -20.39 3.63
C GLU A 153 10.95 -19.99 3.28
N GLY A 154 9.99 -20.19 4.19
CA GLY A 154 8.58 -19.79 4.00
C GLY A 154 8.30 -18.28 4.18
N VAL A 155 9.29 -17.49 4.61
CA VAL A 155 9.19 -16.04 4.87
C VAL A 155 10.09 -15.24 3.93
N LYS A 156 11.14 -15.86 3.37
CA LYS A 156 12.00 -15.29 2.34
C LYS A 156 11.18 -14.76 1.16
N GLY A 157 11.57 -13.60 0.65
CA GLY A 157 11.00 -12.89 -0.48
C GLY A 157 9.67 -12.20 -0.15
N TYR A 158 8.93 -12.71 0.83
CA TYR A 158 7.60 -12.22 1.19
C TYR A 158 7.65 -11.00 2.10
N GLN A 159 8.46 -11.02 3.15
CA GLN A 159 8.43 -9.94 4.15
C GLN A 159 9.49 -8.86 3.87
N TRP A 160 10.78 -9.21 3.96
CA TRP A 160 11.84 -8.20 4.00
C TRP A 160 12.17 -7.64 2.62
N ASN A 161 12.30 -8.49 1.59
CA ASN A 161 12.43 -8.01 0.20
C ASN A 161 11.24 -7.15 -0.25
N MET A 162 10.01 -7.49 0.14
CA MET A 162 8.82 -6.68 -0.16
C MET A 162 8.88 -5.32 0.53
N ASN A 163 9.25 -5.28 1.81
CA ASN A 163 9.42 -4.03 2.55
C ASN A 163 10.54 -3.17 1.95
N TRP A 164 11.65 -3.77 1.51
CA TRP A 164 12.72 -3.04 0.81
C TRP A 164 12.22 -2.39 -0.49
N LYS A 165 11.50 -3.16 -1.32
CA LYS A 165 10.93 -2.65 -2.57
C LYS A 165 9.95 -1.49 -2.33
N HIS A 166 9.15 -1.57 -1.27
CA HIS A 166 8.26 -0.50 -0.82
C HIS A 166 9.06 0.75 -0.42
N THR A 167 10.00 0.62 0.52
CA THR A 167 10.81 1.74 1.03
C THR A 167 11.54 2.49 -0.08
N ARG A 168 12.18 1.78 -1.01
CA ARG A 168 12.93 2.42 -2.11
C ARG A 168 12.05 3.12 -3.16
N ALA A 169 10.77 2.73 -3.28
CA ALA A 169 9.82 3.39 -4.17
C ALA A 169 9.13 4.58 -3.50
N GLU A 170 8.91 4.51 -2.18
CA GLU A 170 8.21 5.52 -1.40
C GLU A 170 8.94 6.86 -1.37
N VAL A 171 10.28 6.85 -1.31
CA VAL A 171 11.09 8.09 -1.24
C VAL A 171 10.78 9.08 -2.36
N ASP A 172 10.49 8.62 -3.58
CA ASP A 172 10.09 9.47 -4.70
C ASP A 172 8.71 10.09 -4.53
N GLN A 173 7.75 9.31 -4.02
CA GLN A 173 6.39 9.79 -3.82
C GLN A 173 6.32 10.79 -2.67
N VAL A 174 7.10 10.58 -1.61
CA VAL A 174 7.27 11.57 -0.54
C VAL A 174 7.91 12.84 -1.09
N TYR A 175 8.96 12.72 -1.90
CA TYR A 175 9.62 13.86 -2.53
C TYR A 175 8.64 14.69 -3.40
N GLU A 176 7.78 14.06 -4.19
CA GLU A 176 6.73 14.75 -4.96
C GLU A 176 5.67 15.41 -4.04
N ALA A 177 5.28 14.76 -2.95
CA ALA A 177 4.40 15.36 -1.97
C ALA A 177 5.04 16.59 -1.30
N CYS A 178 6.33 16.55 -0.97
CA CYS A 178 7.07 17.68 -0.40
C CYS A 178 7.06 18.90 -1.33
N LYS A 179 7.21 18.69 -2.66
CA LYS A 179 7.13 19.76 -3.67
C LYS A 179 5.78 20.46 -3.66
N ILE A 180 4.70 19.67 -3.62
CA ILE A 180 3.33 20.17 -3.62
C ILE A 180 3.03 20.92 -2.31
N LEU A 181 3.48 20.38 -1.17
CA LEU A 181 3.31 20.98 0.15
C LEU A 181 4.27 22.15 0.42
N LYS A 182 5.19 22.42 -0.52
CA LYS A 182 6.19 23.50 -0.46
C LYS A 182 7.06 23.41 0.79
N LEU A 183 7.52 22.20 1.11
CA LEU A 183 8.48 21.99 2.18
C LEU A 183 9.84 22.58 1.80
N SER A 184 10.56 23.10 2.79
CA SER A 184 11.96 23.52 2.66
C SER A 184 12.89 22.32 2.38
N SER A 185 14.18 22.58 2.08
CA SER A 185 15.17 21.51 1.90
C SER A 185 15.26 20.62 3.14
N ASP A 186 15.33 21.23 4.34
CA ASP A 186 15.44 20.50 5.60
C ASP A 186 14.18 19.70 5.91
N GLU A 187 13.00 20.27 5.72
CA GLU A 187 11.74 19.54 5.91
C GLU A 187 11.55 18.42 4.90
N THR A 188 12.03 18.59 3.67
CA THR A 188 12.02 17.55 2.63
C THR A 188 12.97 16.42 3.00
N ARG A 189 14.19 16.74 3.46
CA ARG A 189 15.15 15.75 3.99
C ARG A 189 14.50 14.97 5.14
N ASP A 190 13.93 15.68 6.11
CA ASP A 190 13.32 15.08 7.29
C ASP A 190 12.13 14.18 6.90
N ALA A 191 11.28 14.58 5.94
CA ALA A 191 10.17 13.76 5.45
C ALA A 191 10.63 12.47 4.77
N ILE A 192 11.69 12.53 3.96
CA ILE A 192 12.23 11.36 3.26
C ILE A 192 12.94 10.42 4.23
N ILE A 193 13.70 10.95 5.20
CA ILE A 193 14.27 10.11 6.26
C ILE A 193 13.17 9.45 7.09
N ALA A 194 12.09 10.18 7.41
CA ALA A 194 10.94 9.60 8.08
C ALA A 194 10.33 8.44 7.26
N SER A 195 10.25 8.55 5.94
CA SER A 195 9.75 7.46 5.07
C SER A 195 10.69 6.27 4.97
N ILE A 196 11.99 6.49 5.11
CA ILE A 196 12.97 5.41 5.13
C ILE A 196 12.75 4.51 6.35
N PHE A 197 12.42 5.10 7.49
CA PHE A 197 12.31 4.39 8.76
C PHE A 197 10.88 3.99 9.16
N SER A 198 9.84 4.57 8.55
CA SER A 198 8.42 4.33 8.89
C SER A 198 8.05 2.84 8.97
N ASP A 199 8.49 2.08 7.97
CA ASP A 199 8.26 0.63 7.83
C ASP A 199 9.52 -0.23 8.09
N SER A 200 10.65 0.39 8.47
CA SER A 200 11.95 -0.31 8.60
C SER A 200 11.97 -1.47 9.58
N ILE A 201 11.16 -1.39 10.65
CA ILE A 201 11.00 -2.43 11.66
C ILE A 201 9.56 -2.95 11.61
N LYS A 202 9.14 -3.49 10.46
CA LYS A 202 7.80 -4.03 10.25
C LYS A 202 7.82 -5.53 10.00
N ASN A 203 7.09 -6.26 10.83
CA ASN A 203 6.84 -7.69 10.69
C ASN A 203 5.39 -8.03 11.03
N ARG A 204 5.00 -9.29 10.78
CA ARG A 204 3.63 -9.76 11.07
C ARG A 204 3.22 -9.58 12.53
N GLY A 205 4.16 -9.65 13.47
CA GLY A 205 3.90 -9.56 14.91
C GLY A 205 3.70 -8.14 15.44
N ASN A 206 4.16 -7.12 14.72
CA ASN A 206 4.13 -5.74 15.18
C ASN A 206 3.34 -4.77 14.27
N PHE A 207 2.48 -5.31 13.39
CA PHE A 207 1.77 -4.53 12.37
C PHE A 207 1.04 -3.26 12.89
N ILE A 208 0.49 -3.26 14.10
CA ILE A 208 -0.23 -2.09 14.63
C ILE A 208 0.67 -1.07 15.36
N VAL A 209 1.94 -1.40 15.58
CA VAL A 209 2.90 -0.58 16.37
C VAL A 209 4.25 -0.39 15.67
N HIS A 210 4.39 -0.86 14.44
CA HIS A 210 5.66 -0.77 13.68
C HIS A 210 6.12 0.67 13.47
N ASN A 211 5.21 1.64 13.39
CA ASN A 211 5.52 3.06 13.38
C ASN A 211 6.30 3.49 14.65
N ILE A 212 5.96 2.96 15.82
CA ILE A 212 6.70 3.25 17.06
C ILE A 212 8.12 2.68 16.97
N HIS A 213 8.24 1.41 16.56
CA HIS A 213 9.53 0.75 16.39
C HIS A 213 10.41 1.42 15.30
N GLY A 214 9.80 1.83 14.18
CA GLY A 214 10.46 2.60 13.13
C GLY A 214 10.95 3.96 13.64
N SER A 215 10.18 4.63 14.49
CA SER A 215 10.60 5.90 15.09
C SER A 215 11.80 5.74 16.04
N GLN A 216 11.83 4.64 16.80
CA GLN A 216 12.97 4.29 17.66
C GLN A 216 14.22 3.94 16.85
N ALA A 217 14.03 3.18 15.77
CA ALA A 217 15.09 2.83 14.83
C ALA A 217 15.67 4.07 14.13
N ALA A 218 14.84 5.04 13.75
CA ALA A 218 15.29 6.31 13.18
C ALA A 218 16.17 7.08 14.17
N ALA A 219 15.75 7.19 15.44
CA ALA A 219 16.54 7.90 16.45
C ALA A 219 17.91 7.26 16.68
N LEU A 220 17.95 5.94 16.75
CA LEU A 220 19.20 5.19 16.81
C LEU A 220 20.07 5.45 15.57
N ALA A 221 19.53 5.28 14.37
CA ALA A 221 20.30 5.39 13.14
C ALA A 221 20.86 6.80 12.91
N LEU A 222 20.05 7.83 13.19
CA LEU A 222 20.49 9.22 13.06
C LEU A 222 21.60 9.57 14.04
N SER A 223 21.64 8.95 15.23
CA SER A 223 22.75 9.13 16.18
C SER A 223 24.11 8.67 15.65
N TYR A 224 24.15 7.81 14.62
CA TYR A 224 25.40 7.40 13.97
C TYR A 224 25.95 8.46 13.01
N PHE A 225 25.08 9.30 12.46
CA PHE A 225 25.41 10.18 11.35
C PHE A 225 25.39 11.67 11.71
N TRP A 226 24.65 12.05 12.74
CA TRP A 226 24.42 13.43 13.14
C TRP A 226 25.02 13.76 14.51
N ASP A 227 25.50 14.99 14.64
CA ASP A 227 25.89 15.55 15.94
C ASP A 227 24.65 16.07 16.67
N ILE A 228 24.09 15.24 17.54
CA ILE A 228 22.88 15.53 18.33
C ILE A 228 23.15 16.56 19.43
N SER A 229 24.40 17.01 19.63
CA SER A 229 24.65 18.18 20.48
C SER A 229 24.17 19.50 19.84
N GLN A 230 23.97 19.52 18.52
CA GLN A 230 23.45 20.70 17.79
C GLN A 230 21.93 20.80 17.89
N GLU A 231 21.43 22.00 18.20
CA GLU A 231 19.98 22.26 18.38
C GLU A 231 19.17 21.97 17.10
N GLU A 232 19.72 22.28 15.94
CA GLU A 232 19.10 22.00 14.65
C GLU A 232 18.95 20.50 14.40
N ALA A 233 19.99 19.71 14.72
CA ALA A 233 19.97 18.25 14.60
C ALA A 233 18.95 17.63 15.56
N GLN A 234 18.86 18.12 16.81
CA GLN A 234 17.83 17.68 17.76
C GLN A 234 16.42 18.00 17.26
N SER A 235 16.23 19.19 16.69
CA SER A 235 14.94 19.62 16.15
C SER A 235 14.50 18.75 14.98
N SER A 236 15.40 18.48 14.03
CA SER A 236 15.15 17.54 12.93
C SER A 236 14.87 16.13 13.40
N LEU A 237 15.66 15.61 14.34
CA LEU A 237 15.43 14.29 14.93
C LEU A 237 14.03 14.18 15.54
N LYS A 238 13.62 15.16 16.36
CA LYS A 238 12.28 15.17 16.97
C LYS A 238 11.17 15.22 15.92
N ARG A 239 11.33 16.04 14.87
CA ARG A 239 10.37 16.11 13.75
C ARG A 239 10.25 14.79 13.01
N ILE A 240 11.37 14.13 12.71
CA ILE A 240 11.41 12.83 12.03
C ILE A 240 10.70 11.77 12.87
N VAL A 241 11.07 11.64 14.14
CA VAL A 241 10.45 10.68 15.08
C VAL A 241 8.95 10.91 15.19
N LEU A 242 8.51 12.16 15.33
CA LEU A 242 7.10 12.51 15.41
C LEU A 242 6.36 12.16 14.11
N ALA A 243 6.92 12.51 12.95
CA ALA A 243 6.31 12.21 11.66
C ALA A 243 6.15 10.71 11.43
N ILE A 244 7.15 9.92 11.82
CA ILE A 244 7.06 8.45 11.78
C ILE A 244 5.94 7.96 12.71
N LYS A 245 5.85 8.45 13.94
CA LYS A 245 4.76 8.03 14.86
C LYS A 245 3.37 8.34 14.29
N GLN A 246 3.24 9.47 13.60
CA GLN A 246 1.98 9.97 13.04
C GLN A 246 1.53 9.29 11.74
N HIS A 247 2.40 8.57 11.01
CA HIS A 247 2.05 8.08 9.68
C HIS A 247 1.01 6.95 9.67
N GLN A 248 0.85 6.22 10.78
CA GLN A 248 -0.02 5.04 10.91
C GLN A 248 -1.53 5.34 11.02
N ILE A 249 -1.97 6.53 10.60
CA ILE A 249 -3.40 6.89 10.57
C ILE A 249 -4.10 6.45 9.26
N ALA A 250 -3.36 5.91 8.30
CA ALA A 250 -3.83 5.54 6.97
C ALA A 250 -3.78 4.01 6.74
N PRO A 251 -4.81 3.39 6.12
CA PRO A 251 -6.18 3.85 5.94
C PRO A 251 -6.97 3.80 7.27
N PRO A 252 -7.73 4.84 7.65
CA PRO A 252 -8.27 4.96 9.00
C PRO A 252 -9.33 3.91 9.36
N GLU A 253 -10.25 3.57 8.45
CA GLU A 253 -11.27 2.54 8.69
C GLU A 253 -10.63 1.15 8.77
N PHE A 254 -9.65 0.88 7.91
CA PHE A 254 -8.86 -0.35 7.97
C PHE A 254 -8.10 -0.50 9.29
N MET A 255 -7.43 0.57 9.74
CA MET A 255 -6.70 0.57 11.02
C MET A 255 -7.65 0.37 12.20
N ALA A 256 -8.78 1.08 12.23
CA ALA A 256 -9.80 0.92 13.25
C ALA A 256 -10.36 -0.51 13.30
N ARG A 257 -10.64 -1.12 12.14
CA ARG A 257 -11.09 -2.52 12.03
C ARG A 257 -10.03 -3.49 12.55
N THR A 258 -8.77 -3.28 12.21
CA THR A 258 -7.65 -4.14 12.65
C THR A 258 -7.52 -4.11 14.17
N VAL A 259 -7.50 -2.92 14.77
CA VAL A 259 -7.47 -2.76 16.24
C VAL A 259 -8.67 -3.44 16.89
N THR A 260 -9.88 -3.25 16.33
CA THR A 260 -11.11 -3.90 16.82
C THR A 260 -11.01 -5.41 16.78
N VAL A 261 -10.50 -6.00 15.70
CA VAL A 261 -10.34 -7.47 15.57
C VAL A 261 -9.33 -8.01 16.59
N LEU A 262 -8.22 -7.30 16.83
CA LEU A 262 -7.22 -7.71 17.80
C LEU A 262 -7.77 -7.65 19.24
N LEU A 263 -8.45 -6.56 19.60
CA LEU A 263 -9.12 -6.44 20.90
C LEU A 263 -10.22 -7.49 21.07
N ALA A 264 -11.06 -7.70 20.06
CA ALA A 264 -12.13 -8.70 20.09
C ALA A 264 -11.59 -10.12 20.32
N ARG A 265 -10.46 -10.46 19.70
CA ARG A 265 -9.76 -11.74 19.92
C ARG A 265 -9.19 -11.83 21.33
N LYS A 266 -8.46 -10.80 21.78
CA LYS A 266 -7.83 -10.75 23.11
C LYS A 266 -8.86 -10.87 24.24
N LEU A 267 -10.00 -10.21 24.07
CA LEU A 267 -11.09 -10.13 25.04
C LEU A 267 -12.21 -11.17 24.81
N LYS A 268 -12.06 -12.06 23.81
CA LYS A 268 -13.04 -13.10 23.44
C LYS A 268 -14.47 -12.55 23.20
N LEU A 269 -14.57 -11.43 22.48
CA LEU A 269 -15.84 -10.72 22.24
C LEU A 269 -16.60 -11.18 20.98
N GLY A 270 -16.03 -12.10 20.21
CA GLY A 270 -16.62 -12.60 18.96
C GLY A 270 -16.04 -11.94 17.70
N THR A 271 -16.80 -11.95 16.61
CA THR A 271 -16.40 -11.37 15.32
C THR A 271 -16.51 -9.85 15.33
N PHE A 272 -15.86 -9.18 14.36
CA PHE A 272 -15.99 -7.73 14.18
C PHE A 272 -17.45 -7.28 14.09
N ASP A 273 -18.27 -7.95 13.29
CA ASP A 273 -19.70 -7.63 13.15
C ASP A 273 -20.45 -7.82 14.46
N GLN A 274 -20.11 -8.84 15.26
CA GLN A 274 -20.71 -9.03 16.57
C GLN A 274 -20.33 -7.90 17.53
N VAL A 275 -19.09 -7.45 17.48
CA VAL A 275 -18.62 -6.35 18.31
C VAL A 275 -19.24 -5.03 17.85
N VAL A 276 -19.29 -4.70 16.56
CA VAL A 276 -19.72 -3.37 16.09
C VAL A 276 -21.23 -3.27 15.83
N ARG A 277 -21.89 -4.35 15.41
CA ARG A 277 -23.29 -4.34 14.91
C ARG A 277 -24.29 -5.07 15.81
N SER A 278 -23.89 -6.05 16.63
CA SER A 278 -24.87 -6.83 17.41
C SER A 278 -25.37 -6.14 18.69
N GLY A 279 -26.54 -6.57 19.16
CA GLY A 279 -27.13 -6.14 20.44
C GLY A 279 -26.34 -6.63 21.66
N MET A 280 -26.71 -6.10 22.83
CA MET A 280 -26.11 -6.42 24.12
C MET A 280 -26.35 -7.91 24.47
N SER A 281 -25.33 -8.59 24.99
CA SER A 281 -25.44 -9.93 25.60
C SER A 281 -25.99 -9.85 27.02
N GLU A 282 -26.32 -10.99 27.65
CA GLU A 282 -26.71 -11.02 29.06
C GLU A 282 -25.52 -10.69 29.99
N ASP A 283 -24.28 -10.91 29.53
CA ASP A 283 -23.06 -10.58 30.27
C ASP A 283 -22.78 -9.06 30.24
N ARG A 284 -22.93 -8.41 31.40
CA ARG A 284 -22.68 -6.99 31.61
C ARG A 284 -21.23 -6.59 31.37
N GLN A 285 -20.26 -7.43 31.74
CA GLN A 285 -18.85 -7.13 31.53
C GLN A 285 -18.50 -7.22 30.05
N GLN A 286 -19.01 -8.24 29.35
CA GLN A 286 -18.83 -8.37 27.90
C GLN A 286 -19.45 -7.18 27.15
N ASN A 287 -20.60 -6.67 27.60
CA ASN A 287 -21.22 -5.46 27.06
C ASN A 287 -20.37 -4.21 27.27
N LYS A 288 -19.79 -4.04 28.47
CA LYS A 288 -18.86 -2.92 28.75
C LYS A 288 -17.67 -2.96 27.80
N CYS A 289 -17.02 -4.13 27.65
CA CYS A 289 -15.89 -4.27 26.73
C CYS A 289 -16.30 -4.01 25.27
N LYS A 290 -17.44 -4.53 24.80
CA LYS A 290 -17.94 -4.23 23.45
C LYS A 290 -18.18 -2.73 23.25
N TYR A 291 -18.72 -2.03 24.25
CA TYR A 291 -18.91 -0.58 24.20
C TYR A 291 -17.57 0.18 24.07
N LEU A 292 -16.60 -0.14 24.92
CA LEU A 292 -15.26 0.50 24.87
C LEU A 292 -14.57 0.24 23.53
N VAL A 293 -14.61 -0.99 23.03
CA VAL A 293 -14.01 -1.34 21.72
C VAL A 293 -14.70 -0.58 20.57
N ARG A 294 -16.02 -0.37 20.62
CA ARG A 294 -16.73 0.48 19.63
C ARG A 294 -16.30 1.94 19.72
N HIS A 295 -16.03 2.44 20.91
CA HIS A 295 -15.60 3.83 21.10
C HIS A 295 -14.18 4.03 20.55
N ILE A 296 -13.25 3.12 20.84
CA ILE A 296 -11.91 3.06 20.22
C ILE A 296 -12.01 3.02 18.68
N TYR A 297 -12.86 2.14 18.13
CA TYR A 297 -13.11 2.05 16.69
C TYR A 297 -13.54 3.40 16.10
N ASN A 298 -14.47 4.09 16.76
CA ASN A 298 -15.00 5.38 16.30
C ASN A 298 -13.96 6.49 16.33
N LYS A 299 -13.07 6.51 17.32
CA LYS A 299 -11.98 7.49 17.40
C LYS A 299 -10.95 7.26 16.31
N ILE A 300 -10.47 6.02 16.15
CA ILE A 300 -9.42 5.70 15.16
C ILE A 300 -9.91 5.91 13.71
N ARG A 301 -11.17 5.55 13.40
CA ARG A 301 -11.71 5.70 12.03
C ARG A 301 -11.91 7.17 11.62
N ASN A 302 -11.88 8.10 12.56
CA ASN A 302 -12.04 9.52 12.32
C ASN A 302 -10.92 10.32 13.02
N PRO A 303 -9.66 10.16 12.57
CA PRO A 303 -8.51 10.64 13.32
C PRO A 303 -8.41 12.17 13.40
N PHE A 304 -9.20 12.93 12.63
CA PHE A 304 -9.20 14.40 12.66
C PHE A 304 -10.42 15.01 13.35
N ALA A 305 -11.27 14.22 14.02
CA ALA A 305 -12.34 14.76 14.85
C ALA A 305 -11.77 15.37 16.13
N GLU A 306 -11.76 16.70 16.22
CA GLU A 306 -11.19 17.47 17.34
C GLU A 306 -11.76 17.05 18.70
N GLU A 307 -13.03 16.65 18.76
CA GLU A 307 -13.68 16.14 19.97
C GLU A 307 -13.08 14.84 20.51
N ASN A 308 -12.29 14.12 19.70
CA ASN A 308 -11.61 12.88 20.06
C ASN A 308 -10.10 13.07 20.26
N LEU A 309 -9.59 14.29 20.19
CA LEU A 309 -8.16 14.58 20.26
C LEU A 309 -7.78 15.28 21.56
N THR A 310 -6.50 15.14 21.92
CA THR A 310 -5.89 15.93 22.98
C THR A 310 -5.93 17.42 22.63
N ALA A 311 -5.80 18.31 23.62
CA ALA A 311 -5.91 19.76 23.42
C ALA A 311 -4.91 20.34 22.40
N ASP A 312 -3.75 19.70 22.24
CA ASP A 312 -2.71 20.03 21.25
C ASP A 312 -2.96 19.40 19.85
N LEU A 313 -4.04 18.64 19.70
CA LEU A 313 -4.43 17.90 18.49
C LEU A 313 -3.40 16.84 18.03
N ALA A 314 -2.45 16.47 18.88
CA ALA A 314 -1.34 15.59 18.51
C ALA A 314 -1.64 14.10 18.66
N ARG A 315 -2.64 13.74 19.48
CA ARG A 315 -3.01 12.35 19.79
C ARG A 315 -4.52 12.18 19.92
N ILE A 316 -4.99 10.95 19.72
CA ILE A 316 -6.35 10.56 20.13
C ILE A 316 -6.42 10.55 21.66
N ASP A 317 -7.42 11.24 22.21
CA ASP A 317 -7.67 11.30 23.64
C ASP A 317 -8.51 10.09 24.08
N PHE A 318 -7.85 8.97 24.36
CA PHE A 318 -8.49 7.78 24.93
C PHE A 318 -8.71 7.95 26.45
N THR A 319 -9.85 7.47 26.95
CA THR A 319 -10.08 7.37 28.40
C THR A 319 -9.15 6.33 29.02
N ASP A 320 -8.98 6.36 30.35
CA ASP A 320 -8.13 5.39 31.06
C ASP A 320 -8.53 3.94 30.78
N GLU A 321 -9.84 3.65 30.78
CA GLU A 321 -10.37 2.32 30.46
C GLU A 321 -10.07 1.90 29.00
N GLU A 322 -10.09 2.84 28.06
CA GLU A 322 -9.72 2.57 26.66
C GLU A 322 -8.21 2.31 26.51
N ARG A 323 -7.38 3.08 27.22
CA ARG A 323 -5.92 2.88 27.25
C ARG A 323 -5.56 1.52 27.82
N GLU A 324 -6.19 1.11 28.92
CA GLU A 324 -6.01 -0.23 29.50
C GLU A 324 -6.31 -1.35 28.49
N LEU A 325 -7.34 -1.19 27.63
CA LEU A 325 -7.62 -2.16 26.58
C LEU A 325 -6.58 -2.13 25.46
N LEU A 326 -6.17 -0.95 25.01
CA LEU A 326 -5.18 -0.76 23.95
C LEU A 326 -3.79 -1.31 24.35
N GLN A 327 -3.40 -1.15 25.60
CA GLN A 327 -2.15 -1.70 26.14
C GLN A 327 -2.10 -3.24 26.06
N GLN A 328 -3.24 -3.94 26.11
CA GLN A 328 -3.28 -5.40 25.96
C GLN A 328 -2.86 -5.91 24.58
N ILE A 329 -2.85 -5.02 23.59
CA ILE A 329 -2.37 -5.26 22.22
C ILE A 329 -1.13 -4.40 21.89
N GLY A 330 -0.51 -3.77 22.90
CA GLY A 330 0.76 -3.04 22.77
C GLY A 330 0.64 -1.60 22.26
N ILE A 331 -0.56 -1.02 22.25
CA ILE A 331 -0.76 0.38 21.84
C ILE A 331 -0.79 1.26 23.09
N ASP A 332 0.24 2.09 23.28
CA ASP A 332 0.30 3.05 24.39
C ASP A 332 -0.40 4.38 24.05
N ASP A 333 -0.21 4.86 22.83
CA ASP A 333 -0.75 6.12 22.31
C ASP A 333 -1.03 6.00 20.81
N TRP A 334 -1.94 6.85 20.30
CA TRP A 334 -2.24 6.97 18.88
C TRP A 334 -2.01 8.39 18.39
N TRP A 335 -0.93 8.59 17.63
CA TRP A 335 -0.46 9.89 17.18
C TRP A 335 -1.20 10.35 15.91
N VAL A 336 -1.50 11.64 15.84
CA VAL A 336 -2.30 12.23 14.77
C VAL A 336 -1.58 13.46 14.18
N PRO A 337 -1.34 13.49 12.86
CA PRO A 337 -0.88 14.70 12.17
C PRO A 337 -2.08 15.56 11.82
N HIS A 338 -2.61 16.33 12.78
CA HIS A 338 -3.81 17.12 12.51
C HIS A 338 -3.53 18.25 11.48
N PRO A 339 -4.38 18.46 10.46
CA PRO A 339 -4.14 19.46 9.40
C PRO A 339 -4.03 20.90 9.88
N LYS A 340 -4.63 21.24 11.03
CA LYS A 340 -4.51 22.58 11.64
C LYS A 340 -3.15 22.88 12.25
N ILE A 341 -2.30 21.86 12.46
CA ILE A 341 -0.98 22.02 13.07
C ILE A 341 0.05 22.19 11.95
N PRO A 342 0.68 23.36 11.78
CA PRO A 342 1.60 23.59 10.65
C PRO A 342 2.76 22.59 10.55
N GLY A 343 3.25 22.12 11.70
CA GLY A 343 4.33 21.11 11.78
C GLY A 343 3.94 19.71 11.30
N SER A 344 2.66 19.42 11.04
CA SER A 344 2.20 18.11 10.58
C SER A 344 2.46 17.84 9.09
N LYS A 345 2.90 18.84 8.32
CA LYS A 345 3.11 18.70 6.87
C LYS A 345 4.13 17.60 6.51
N ILE A 346 5.16 17.39 7.33
CA ILE A 346 6.14 16.31 7.13
C ILE A 346 5.45 14.95 7.20
N ALA A 347 4.62 14.73 8.23
CA ALA A 347 3.83 13.50 8.37
C ALA A 347 2.81 13.33 7.23
N HIS A 348 2.19 14.42 6.76
CA HIS A 348 1.30 14.36 5.60
C HIS A 348 2.03 14.05 4.29
N ALA A 349 3.26 14.53 4.09
CA ALA A 349 4.09 14.15 2.95
C ALA A 349 4.38 12.64 2.99
N LEU A 350 4.75 12.12 4.17
CA LEU A 350 4.96 10.70 4.41
C LEU A 350 3.70 9.86 4.12
N ILE A 351 2.56 10.22 4.71
CA ILE A 351 1.27 9.54 4.48
C ILE A 351 0.90 9.54 3.00
N THR A 352 1.19 10.63 2.28
CA THR A 352 0.92 10.74 0.84
C THR A 352 1.83 9.82 0.02
N GLY A 353 3.11 9.72 0.41
CA GLY A 353 4.06 8.80 -0.20
C GLY A 353 3.66 7.35 -0.01
N ASP A 354 3.41 6.93 1.23
CA ASP A 354 2.95 5.58 1.57
C ASP A 354 1.62 5.26 0.87
N HIS A 355 0.66 6.20 0.90
CA HIS A 355 -0.60 6.07 0.17
C HIS A 355 -0.35 5.79 -1.31
N SER A 356 0.59 6.52 -1.92
CA SER A 356 0.83 6.42 -3.36
C SER A 356 1.42 5.09 -3.76
N ILE A 357 2.43 4.62 -3.03
CA ILE A 357 3.02 3.31 -3.30
C ILE A 357 2.06 2.17 -2.99
N ASN A 358 1.24 2.24 -1.93
CA ASN A 358 0.32 1.15 -1.61
C ASN A 358 -0.92 1.12 -2.51
N TYR A 359 -1.52 2.27 -2.82
CA TYR A 359 -2.92 2.31 -3.30
C TYR A 359 -3.12 2.94 -4.67
N ASN A 360 -2.09 3.53 -5.26
CA ASN A 360 -2.24 4.18 -6.57
C ASN A 360 -1.04 3.96 -7.52
N ASN A 361 -0.27 2.90 -7.28
CA ASN A 361 0.82 2.39 -8.11
C ASN A 361 0.56 0.92 -8.49
N PRO A 362 0.90 0.47 -9.72
CA PRO A 362 0.76 -0.95 -10.10
C PRO A 362 1.48 -1.93 -9.17
N ASP A 363 2.68 -1.60 -8.68
CA ASP A 363 3.39 -2.45 -7.71
C ASP A 363 2.71 -2.49 -6.34
N GLY A 364 2.03 -1.40 -5.95
CA GLY A 364 1.16 -1.36 -4.77
C GLY A 364 -0.01 -2.34 -4.85
N PHE A 365 -0.67 -2.38 -5.99
CA PHE A 365 -1.73 -3.37 -6.23
C PHE A 365 -1.16 -4.79 -6.28
N ALA A 366 0.04 -4.97 -6.84
CA ALA A 366 0.72 -6.26 -6.82
C ALA A 366 1.04 -6.70 -5.37
N LYS A 367 1.49 -5.78 -4.52
CA LYS A 367 1.69 -6.01 -3.08
C LYS A 367 0.38 -6.39 -2.39
N ILE A 368 -0.71 -5.66 -2.63
CA ILE A 368 -2.02 -5.95 -2.03
C ILE A 368 -2.54 -7.32 -2.49
N ALA A 369 -2.43 -7.64 -3.78
CA ALA A 369 -2.72 -8.96 -4.33
C ALA A 369 -1.90 -10.07 -3.66
N LEU A 370 -0.62 -9.81 -3.37
CA LEU A 370 0.26 -10.78 -2.72
C LEU A 370 -0.16 -11.06 -1.27
N ILE A 371 -0.48 -10.02 -0.48
CA ILE A 371 -0.82 -10.14 0.95
C ILE A 371 -2.29 -10.46 1.22
N ARG A 372 -3.16 -10.26 0.23
CA ARG A 372 -4.61 -10.57 0.34
C ARG A 372 -5.03 -11.79 -0.48
N GLY A 373 -4.14 -12.37 -1.27
CA GLY A 373 -4.45 -13.57 -2.05
C GLY A 373 -4.50 -14.86 -1.22
N PRO A 374 -4.65 -16.03 -1.87
CA PRO A 374 -4.75 -17.29 -1.17
C PRO A 374 -3.51 -17.64 -0.33
N ALA A 375 -3.74 -18.28 0.80
CA ALA A 375 -2.74 -18.68 1.78
C ALA A 375 -2.07 -17.54 2.58
N THR A 376 -2.66 -16.35 2.61
CA THR A 376 -2.15 -15.22 3.43
C THR A 376 -2.79 -15.22 4.82
N GLU A 377 -2.66 -14.16 5.61
CA GLU A 377 -3.29 -14.12 6.93
C GLU A 377 -4.82 -14.12 6.81
N ALA A 378 -5.51 -14.93 7.62
CA ALA A 378 -6.96 -15.12 7.54
C ALA A 378 -7.80 -13.83 7.68
N ILE A 379 -7.22 -12.75 8.21
CA ILE A 379 -7.88 -11.44 8.32
C ILE A 379 -7.78 -10.59 7.05
N PHE A 380 -6.89 -10.96 6.13
CA PHE A 380 -6.58 -10.25 4.89
C PHE A 380 -6.91 -11.07 3.63
N GLU A 381 -7.15 -12.37 3.78
CA GLU A 381 -7.44 -13.31 2.69
C GLU A 381 -8.78 -12.97 1.99
N ASP A 382 -8.67 -12.49 0.75
CA ASP A 382 -9.78 -12.18 -0.14
C ASP A 382 -10.12 -13.39 -1.01
N ALA A 383 -11.38 -13.50 -1.43
CA ALA A 383 -11.86 -14.71 -2.08
C ALA A 383 -11.21 -14.97 -3.45
N THR A 384 -10.85 -13.92 -4.17
CA THR A 384 -10.18 -13.99 -5.48
C THR A 384 -9.18 -12.85 -5.63
N ILE A 385 -8.32 -12.93 -6.64
CA ILE A 385 -7.44 -11.82 -7.02
C ILE A 385 -8.22 -10.56 -7.42
N TYR A 386 -9.43 -10.67 -7.99
CA TYR A 386 -10.26 -9.47 -8.23
C TYR A 386 -10.68 -8.82 -6.93
N ASP A 387 -11.12 -9.61 -5.97
CA ASP A 387 -11.47 -9.10 -4.64
C ASP A 387 -10.23 -8.44 -4.02
N SER A 388 -9.02 -8.96 -4.24
CA SER A 388 -7.78 -8.29 -3.85
C SER A 388 -7.56 -6.94 -4.54
N LEU A 389 -7.83 -6.83 -5.84
CA LEU A 389 -7.73 -5.57 -6.59
C LEU A 389 -8.85 -4.58 -6.20
N GLU A 390 -10.06 -5.06 -5.92
CA GLU A 390 -11.17 -4.24 -5.40
C GLU A 390 -10.89 -3.78 -3.96
N SER A 391 -10.30 -4.63 -3.13
CA SER A 391 -9.81 -4.29 -1.79
C SER A 391 -8.73 -3.21 -1.84
N ALA A 392 -7.84 -3.23 -2.85
CA ALA A 392 -6.91 -2.14 -3.09
C ALA A 392 -7.64 -0.82 -3.36
N MET A 393 -8.77 -0.86 -4.08
CA MET A 393 -9.61 0.32 -4.36
C MET A 393 -10.41 0.81 -3.17
N ALA A 394 -10.92 -0.08 -2.35
CA ALA A 394 -11.49 0.30 -1.07
C ALA A 394 -10.45 0.99 -0.18
N SER A 395 -9.23 0.43 -0.12
CA SER A 395 -8.13 0.98 0.68
C SER A 395 -7.64 2.34 0.18
N PHE A 396 -7.58 2.53 -1.15
CA PHE A 396 -7.37 3.84 -1.76
C PHE A 396 -8.41 4.85 -1.29
N GLY A 397 -9.69 4.52 -1.41
CA GLY A 397 -10.78 5.43 -1.05
C GLY A 397 -10.77 5.80 0.43
N ASP A 398 -10.43 4.84 1.30
CA ASP A 398 -10.32 5.06 2.74
C ASP A 398 -9.13 5.96 3.11
N SER A 399 -7.94 5.64 2.58
CA SER A 399 -6.73 6.43 2.80
C SER A 399 -6.82 7.84 2.17
N PHE A 400 -7.52 7.99 1.05
CA PHE A 400 -7.72 9.28 0.37
C PHE A 400 -8.44 10.32 1.25
N LYS A 401 -9.29 9.88 2.20
CA LYS A 401 -10.06 10.76 3.09
C LYS A 401 -9.16 11.65 3.96
N ILE A 402 -8.00 11.15 4.34
CA ILE A 402 -7.07 11.83 5.25
C ILE A 402 -5.94 12.58 4.52
N LEU A 403 -5.86 12.48 3.19
CA LEU A 403 -4.90 13.26 2.42
C LEU A 403 -5.30 14.74 2.44
N LEU A 404 -4.28 15.60 2.58
CA LEU A 404 -4.45 17.04 2.45
C LEU A 404 -4.98 17.40 1.05
N PRO A 405 -5.87 18.40 0.93
CA PRO A 405 -6.44 18.81 -0.36
C PRO A 405 -5.40 19.05 -1.46
N GLU A 406 -4.25 19.63 -1.10
CA GLU A 406 -3.17 20.03 -1.99
C GLU A 406 -2.54 18.84 -2.72
N VAL A 407 -2.41 17.69 -2.04
CA VAL A 407 -1.73 16.49 -2.57
C VAL A 407 -2.68 15.46 -3.17
N ARG A 408 -4.00 15.63 -3.00
CA ARG A 408 -5.00 14.76 -3.64
C ARG A 408 -4.84 14.64 -5.18
N PRO A 409 -4.47 15.69 -5.93
CA PRO A 409 -4.21 15.57 -7.36
C PRO A 409 -3.10 14.56 -7.70
N LEU A 410 -2.06 14.42 -6.86
CA LEU A 410 -1.02 13.41 -7.03
C LEU A 410 -1.63 12.00 -6.96
N ALA A 411 -2.46 11.76 -5.94
CA ALA A 411 -3.14 10.49 -5.75
C ALA A 411 -4.14 10.16 -6.88
N LEU A 412 -4.89 11.17 -7.36
CA LEU A 412 -5.82 11.03 -8.48
C LEU A 412 -5.11 10.76 -9.82
N SER A 413 -3.91 11.30 -10.01
CA SER A 413 -3.09 11.01 -11.18
C SER A 413 -2.58 9.56 -11.15
N GLY A 414 -2.01 9.13 -10.00
CA GLY A 414 -1.53 7.77 -9.79
C GLY A 414 -2.63 6.73 -10.01
N ILE A 415 -3.81 6.95 -9.43
CA ILE A 415 -4.90 5.95 -9.47
C ILE A 415 -5.44 5.76 -10.88
N ARG A 416 -5.50 6.84 -11.68
CA ARG A 416 -5.93 6.77 -13.07
C ARG A 416 -4.96 5.91 -13.89
N ARG A 417 -3.66 6.13 -13.72
CA ARG A 417 -2.62 5.32 -14.37
C ARG A 417 -2.73 3.86 -13.93
N THR A 418 -2.86 3.61 -12.64
CA THR A 418 -2.91 2.27 -12.09
C THR A 418 -4.16 1.51 -12.51
N HIS A 419 -5.30 2.19 -12.61
CA HIS A 419 -6.53 1.59 -13.15
C HIS A 419 -6.37 1.16 -14.61
N LEU A 420 -5.67 1.93 -15.45
CA LEU A 420 -5.35 1.53 -16.83
C LEU A 420 -4.44 0.30 -16.87
N ALA A 421 -3.40 0.28 -16.04
CA ALA A 421 -2.50 -0.88 -15.88
C ALA A 421 -3.27 -2.14 -15.46
N VAL A 422 -4.09 -2.05 -14.40
CA VAL A 422 -4.95 -3.15 -13.94
C VAL A 422 -5.87 -3.62 -15.06
N THR A 423 -6.48 -2.70 -15.81
CA THR A 423 -7.34 -3.06 -16.94
C THR A 423 -6.55 -3.83 -18.01
N ARG A 424 -5.32 -3.41 -18.36
CA ARG A 424 -4.46 -4.14 -19.31
C ARG A 424 -4.12 -5.53 -18.83
N VAL A 425 -3.71 -5.68 -17.57
CA VAL A 425 -3.41 -6.98 -16.95
C VAL A 425 -4.62 -7.90 -17.01
N LEU A 426 -5.80 -7.40 -16.63
CA LEU A 426 -7.03 -8.19 -16.68
C LEU A 426 -7.40 -8.65 -18.09
N ARG A 427 -7.18 -7.80 -19.12
CA ARG A 427 -7.36 -8.19 -20.53
C ARG A 427 -6.38 -9.25 -20.98
N MET A 428 -5.11 -9.09 -20.62
CA MET A 428 -4.08 -10.07 -20.94
C MET A 428 -4.36 -11.42 -20.27
N MET A 429 -4.72 -11.42 -18.99
CA MET A 429 -5.15 -12.64 -18.28
C MET A 429 -6.41 -13.26 -18.93
N THR A 430 -7.33 -12.43 -19.44
CA THR A 430 -8.49 -12.90 -20.21
C THR A 430 -8.10 -13.68 -21.45
N GLU A 431 -7.16 -13.16 -22.22
CA GLU A 431 -6.71 -13.87 -23.41
C GLU A 431 -5.77 -15.04 -23.11
N LEU A 432 -5.11 -15.04 -21.95
CA LEU A 432 -4.26 -16.14 -21.49
C LEU A 432 -5.10 -17.36 -21.13
N PHE A 433 -6.26 -17.14 -20.49
CA PHE A 433 -7.11 -18.22 -20.00
C PHE A 433 -8.37 -18.47 -20.85
N SER A 434 -8.61 -17.71 -21.93
CA SER A 434 -9.79 -17.88 -22.80
C SER A 434 -9.84 -19.23 -23.51
N GLY A 435 -8.68 -19.74 -23.96
CA GLY A 435 -8.55 -21.03 -24.66
C GLY A 435 -8.73 -22.25 -23.77
N VAL A 436 -8.91 -22.06 -22.47
CA VAL A 436 -9.03 -23.15 -21.51
C VAL A 436 -10.49 -23.55 -21.26
N VAL A 437 -11.43 -22.70 -21.68
CA VAL A 437 -12.87 -22.90 -21.53
C VAL A 437 -13.50 -23.70 -22.67
N GLU A 438 -12.79 -23.83 -23.80
CA GLU A 438 -13.16 -24.70 -24.94
C GLU A 438 -12.42 -26.05 -24.92
N GLY A 439 -11.61 -26.31 -23.89
CA GLY A 439 -10.59 -27.37 -23.90
C GLY A 439 -9.38 -26.99 -24.79
N PRO A 440 -8.17 -27.50 -24.51
CA PRO A 440 -7.01 -27.17 -25.32
C PRO A 440 -7.18 -27.71 -26.75
N LYS A 441 -7.32 -26.82 -27.74
CA LYS A 441 -7.16 -27.16 -29.16
C LYS A 441 -5.80 -27.82 -29.33
N GLU A 442 -5.65 -28.85 -30.18
CA GLU A 442 -4.37 -29.61 -30.28
C GLU A 442 -3.15 -28.69 -30.53
N ALA A 443 -3.34 -27.58 -31.24
CA ALA A 443 -2.31 -26.56 -31.44
C ALA A 443 -1.78 -25.90 -30.14
N ALA A 444 -2.59 -25.87 -29.07
CA ALA A 444 -2.19 -25.32 -27.77
C ALA A 444 -1.29 -26.28 -26.97
N LYS A 445 -1.30 -27.60 -27.26
CA LYS A 445 -0.47 -28.59 -26.54
C LYS A 445 1.02 -28.50 -26.88
N ASN A 446 1.37 -27.98 -28.07
CA ASN A 446 2.76 -27.90 -28.55
C ASN A 446 3.38 -26.50 -28.46
N MET A 447 2.67 -25.54 -27.86
CA MET A 447 3.11 -24.14 -27.77
C MET A 447 3.78 -23.89 -26.41
N SER A 448 4.96 -23.25 -26.44
CA SER A 448 5.67 -22.85 -25.21
C SER A 448 4.84 -21.87 -24.37
N GLY A 449 5.14 -21.78 -23.08
CA GLY A 449 4.55 -20.81 -22.16
C GLY A 449 4.79 -19.38 -22.61
N HIS A 450 5.99 -19.09 -23.13
CA HIS A 450 6.32 -17.79 -23.70
C HIS A 450 5.40 -17.44 -24.88
N ASP A 451 5.27 -18.33 -25.86
CA ASP A 451 4.43 -18.10 -27.05
C ASP A 451 2.95 -17.94 -26.69
N ARG A 452 2.48 -18.67 -25.65
CA ARG A 452 1.12 -18.50 -25.10
C ARG A 452 0.90 -17.09 -24.58
N VAL A 453 1.87 -16.54 -23.83
CA VAL A 453 1.80 -15.18 -23.29
C VAL A 453 1.84 -14.15 -24.41
N GLU A 454 2.73 -14.30 -25.39
CA GLU A 454 2.83 -13.38 -26.53
C GLU A 454 1.54 -13.38 -27.37
N GLN A 455 0.97 -14.55 -27.65
CA GLN A 455 -0.29 -14.67 -28.37
C GLN A 455 -1.46 -14.07 -27.58
N ALA A 456 -1.50 -14.26 -26.26
CA ALA A 456 -2.50 -13.64 -25.39
C ALA A 456 -2.40 -12.11 -25.42
N LEU A 457 -1.19 -11.56 -25.31
CA LEU A 457 -0.95 -10.13 -25.40
C LEU A 457 -1.36 -9.57 -26.78
N LYS A 458 -1.01 -10.26 -27.86
CA LYS A 458 -1.41 -9.87 -29.22
C LYS A 458 -2.93 -9.81 -29.36
N ARG A 459 -3.66 -10.85 -28.93
CA ARG A 459 -5.13 -10.87 -28.93
C ARG A 459 -5.73 -9.77 -28.06
N ALA A 460 -5.13 -9.50 -26.91
CA ALA A 460 -5.59 -8.45 -26.00
C ALA A 460 -5.48 -7.07 -26.65
N ARG A 461 -4.37 -6.81 -27.36
CA ARG A 461 -4.14 -5.60 -28.16
C ARG A 461 -5.13 -5.46 -29.31
N GLU A 462 -5.31 -6.52 -30.10
CA GLU A 462 -6.23 -6.54 -31.25
C GLU A 462 -7.68 -6.27 -30.81
N LYS A 463 -8.13 -6.84 -29.69
CA LYS A 463 -9.49 -6.65 -29.16
C LYS A 463 -9.68 -5.32 -28.43
N ASN A 464 -8.61 -4.69 -27.94
CA ASN A 464 -8.69 -3.47 -27.13
C ASN A 464 -7.64 -2.42 -27.55
N PRO A 465 -7.62 -1.98 -28.83
CA PRO A 465 -6.52 -1.15 -29.36
C PRO A 465 -6.31 0.13 -28.55
N GLY A 466 -7.37 0.85 -28.18
CA GLY A 466 -7.27 2.11 -27.41
C GLY A 466 -6.76 1.98 -25.97
N LEU A 467 -6.58 0.75 -25.45
CA LEU A 467 -6.00 0.51 -24.12
C LEU A 467 -4.47 0.28 -24.19
N PHE A 468 -3.98 -0.14 -25.36
CA PHE A 468 -2.60 -0.56 -25.59
C PHE A 468 -1.89 0.31 -26.64
N ASP A 469 -2.48 1.43 -27.05
CA ASP A 469 -1.93 2.32 -28.07
C ASP A 469 -0.60 2.95 -27.62
N ALA A 470 0.35 3.10 -28.54
CA ALA A 470 1.70 3.58 -28.24
C ALA A 470 1.70 5.01 -27.66
N ASP A 471 0.77 5.85 -28.12
CA ASP A 471 0.60 7.22 -27.63
C ASP A 471 0.05 7.27 -26.18
N THR A 472 -0.44 6.15 -25.66
CA THR A 472 -0.97 6.04 -24.28
C THR A 472 0.03 5.44 -23.30
N VAL A 473 1.20 5.01 -23.78
CA VAL A 473 2.12 4.13 -23.05
C VAL A 473 3.59 4.46 -23.39
N TYR A 474 4.21 5.30 -22.57
CA TYR A 474 5.65 5.60 -22.62
C TYR A 474 6.43 4.66 -21.69
N THR A 475 7.54 4.10 -22.16
CA THR A 475 8.44 3.26 -21.35
C THR A 475 9.88 3.40 -21.84
N SER A 476 10.85 3.23 -20.95
CA SER A 476 12.28 3.29 -21.27
C SER A 476 12.78 1.96 -21.87
N GLU A 477 14.02 1.93 -22.36
CA GLU A 477 14.66 0.66 -22.77
C GLU A 477 14.73 -0.35 -21.62
N ALA A 478 15.05 0.12 -20.40
CA ALA A 478 15.02 -0.70 -19.19
C ALA A 478 13.62 -1.27 -18.92
N GLY A 479 12.58 -0.45 -19.11
CA GLY A 479 11.20 -0.90 -18.96
C GLY A 479 10.79 -1.97 -19.97
N HIS A 480 11.24 -1.87 -21.22
CA HIS A 480 11.03 -2.93 -22.21
C HIS A 480 11.73 -4.24 -21.80
N LYS A 481 13.00 -4.18 -21.34
CA LYS A 481 13.72 -5.36 -20.86
C LYS A 481 13.01 -6.01 -19.67
N TYR A 482 12.50 -5.19 -18.75
CA TYR A 482 11.76 -5.69 -17.59
C TYR A 482 10.44 -6.36 -18.00
N LEU A 483 9.71 -5.77 -18.96
CA LEU A 483 8.50 -6.37 -19.53
C LEU A 483 8.79 -7.73 -20.13
N THR A 484 9.80 -7.84 -21.00
CA THR A 484 10.17 -9.11 -21.64
C THR A 484 10.47 -10.19 -20.61
N ARG A 485 11.29 -9.87 -19.60
CA ARG A 485 11.60 -10.80 -18.51
C ARG A 485 10.34 -11.23 -17.74
N SER A 486 9.43 -10.29 -17.49
CA SER A 486 8.16 -10.58 -16.80
C SER A 486 7.29 -11.53 -17.64
N MET A 487 7.25 -11.35 -18.96
CA MET A 487 6.51 -12.25 -19.86
C MET A 487 7.13 -13.64 -19.94
N GLU A 488 8.46 -13.74 -20.01
CA GLU A 488 9.20 -15.01 -19.95
C GLU A 488 8.91 -15.76 -18.64
N HIS A 489 8.93 -15.05 -17.51
CA HIS A 489 8.64 -15.62 -16.21
C HIS A 489 7.20 -16.11 -16.11
N VAL A 490 6.21 -15.32 -16.58
CA VAL A 490 4.81 -15.78 -16.66
C VAL A 490 4.69 -17.02 -17.55
N GLY A 491 5.43 -17.09 -18.66
CA GLY A 491 5.50 -18.28 -19.50
C GLY A 491 6.00 -19.50 -18.74
N ALA A 492 7.10 -19.36 -17.99
CA ALA A 492 7.67 -20.43 -17.16
C ALA A 492 6.69 -20.91 -16.08
N LEU A 493 5.97 -19.99 -15.40
CA LEU A 493 4.94 -20.33 -14.41
C LEU A 493 3.82 -21.20 -14.99
N LEU A 494 3.43 -20.95 -16.25
CA LEU A 494 2.40 -21.74 -16.95
C LEU A 494 2.91 -23.12 -17.37
N GLU A 495 4.18 -23.21 -17.81
CA GLU A 495 4.82 -24.48 -18.16
C GLU A 495 5.02 -25.38 -16.94
N GLU A 496 5.48 -24.80 -15.83
CA GLU A 496 5.64 -25.48 -14.55
C GLU A 496 4.29 -26.06 -14.08
N TRP A 497 3.23 -25.24 -14.14
CA TRP A 497 1.87 -25.72 -13.82
C TRP A 497 1.46 -26.89 -14.69
N HIS A 498 1.60 -26.76 -16.01
CA HIS A 498 1.17 -27.80 -16.95
C HIS A 498 1.95 -29.11 -16.74
N SER A 499 3.25 -29.01 -16.46
CA SER A 499 4.12 -30.17 -16.24
C SER A 499 3.83 -30.87 -14.90
N GLY A 500 3.51 -30.12 -13.84
CA GLY A 500 3.27 -30.67 -12.51
C GLY A 500 1.83 -31.10 -12.23
N PHE A 501 0.84 -30.36 -12.73
CA PHE A 501 -0.58 -30.53 -12.40
C PHE A 501 -1.45 -30.95 -13.60
N GLY A 502 -0.91 -30.90 -14.81
CA GLY A 502 -1.60 -31.29 -16.05
C GLY A 502 -2.54 -30.21 -16.56
N GLU A 503 -3.80 -30.59 -16.77
CA GLU A 503 -4.84 -29.64 -17.16
C GLU A 503 -5.20 -28.73 -15.98
N ILE A 504 -5.49 -27.47 -16.30
CA ILE A 504 -5.94 -26.53 -15.28
C ILE A 504 -7.32 -27.00 -14.77
N PRO A 505 -7.53 -27.07 -13.43
CA PRO A 505 -8.69 -27.73 -12.82
C PRO A 505 -9.95 -26.86 -12.91
N PHE A 506 -10.68 -26.95 -14.03
CA PHE A 506 -11.97 -26.27 -14.18
C PHE A 506 -13.16 -27.20 -14.08
N THR A 507 -14.26 -26.60 -13.62
CA THR A 507 -15.60 -27.14 -13.75
C THR A 507 -16.04 -26.92 -15.19
N VAL A 508 -16.50 -27.99 -15.86
CA VAL A 508 -17.08 -27.89 -17.20
C VAL A 508 -18.19 -26.84 -17.16
N ARG A 509 -18.15 -25.86 -18.07
CA ARG A 509 -19.16 -24.81 -18.21
C ARG A 509 -20.56 -25.43 -18.17
N ASP A 510 -21.44 -24.95 -17.31
CA ASP A 510 -22.87 -25.05 -17.59
C ASP A 510 -23.13 -24.22 -18.86
N SER A 511 -23.64 -24.86 -19.88
CA SER A 511 -23.83 -24.34 -21.24
C SER A 511 -24.75 -23.10 -21.35
N PHE A 512 -25.23 -22.57 -20.22
CA PHE A 512 -26.23 -21.50 -20.13
C PHE A 512 -25.69 -20.13 -19.71
N HIS A 513 -24.39 -19.98 -19.42
CA HIS A 513 -23.81 -18.69 -19.06
C HIS A 513 -22.99 -18.10 -20.22
N SER A 514 -23.50 -16.99 -20.78
CA SER A 514 -22.81 -16.18 -21.78
C SER A 514 -21.41 -15.79 -21.30
N GLU A 515 -20.50 -15.53 -22.24
CA GLU A 515 -19.17 -15.02 -21.94
C GLU A 515 -19.23 -13.99 -20.80
N PRO A 516 -18.42 -14.17 -19.74
CA PRO A 516 -18.36 -13.19 -18.68
C PRO A 516 -18.05 -11.84 -19.33
N GLY A 517 -18.83 -10.83 -18.98
CA GLY A 517 -18.69 -9.51 -19.58
C GLY A 517 -17.23 -9.01 -19.51
N PRO A 518 -16.87 -8.04 -20.35
CA PRO A 518 -15.52 -7.47 -20.39
C PRO A 518 -14.92 -7.25 -18.99
N GLY A 519 -13.81 -7.92 -18.67
CA GLY A 519 -13.14 -7.79 -17.37
C GLY A 519 -13.55 -8.81 -16.31
N ARG A 520 -14.29 -9.87 -16.67
CA ARG A 520 -14.56 -11.02 -15.81
C ARG A 520 -14.00 -12.28 -16.50
N LEU A 521 -13.18 -13.09 -15.83
CA LEU A 521 -12.81 -14.42 -16.38
C LEU A 521 -13.93 -15.43 -16.15
N PRO A 522 -14.09 -16.43 -17.03
CA PRO A 522 -15.24 -17.33 -16.99
C PRO A 522 -15.38 -18.18 -15.72
N PHE A 523 -14.30 -18.36 -14.96
CA PHE A 523 -14.22 -19.21 -13.78
C PHE A 523 -13.87 -18.44 -12.50
N TRP A 524 -13.74 -17.11 -12.58
CA TRP A 524 -13.45 -16.24 -11.43
C TRP A 524 -14.67 -16.02 -10.50
N ASN A 525 -15.83 -16.60 -10.81
CA ASN A 525 -17.08 -16.43 -10.05
C ASN A 525 -17.48 -17.66 -9.21
N ALA A 526 -16.70 -18.74 -9.22
CA ALA A 526 -16.90 -19.81 -8.25
C ALA A 526 -16.10 -19.43 -6.98
N PRO A 527 -16.75 -19.23 -5.81
CA PRO A 527 -16.03 -18.89 -4.59
C PRO A 527 -15.02 -20.01 -4.29
N LEU A 528 -13.74 -19.65 -4.27
CA LEU A 528 -12.68 -20.55 -3.83
C LEU A 528 -13.00 -20.99 -2.41
N LYS A 529 -13.08 -22.30 -2.19
CA LYS A 529 -13.19 -22.81 -0.83
C LYS A 529 -11.79 -22.79 -0.21
N TYR A 530 -11.65 -21.95 0.80
CA TYR A 530 -10.40 -21.84 1.54
C TYR A 530 -10.23 -23.03 2.48
N PRO A 531 -9.00 -23.55 2.62
CA PRO A 531 -8.72 -24.55 3.61
C PRO A 531 -8.96 -24.00 5.02
N ARG A 532 -9.47 -24.84 5.91
CA ARG A 532 -9.56 -24.52 7.33
C ARG A 532 -8.16 -24.25 7.89
N ARG A 533 -8.12 -23.54 9.01
CA ARG A 533 -6.87 -23.30 9.73
C ARG A 533 -6.87 -23.99 11.09
N SER A 534 -5.68 -24.40 11.55
CA SER A 534 -5.47 -24.88 12.91
C SER A 534 -5.67 -23.74 13.93
N GLN A 535 -5.63 -24.06 15.22
CA GLN A 535 -5.68 -23.03 16.27
C GLN A 535 -4.47 -22.08 16.21
N GLU A 536 -3.35 -22.56 15.67
CA GLU A 536 -2.09 -21.86 15.43
C GLU A 536 -2.09 -21.12 14.08
N GLY A 537 -3.19 -21.16 13.32
CA GLY A 537 -3.34 -20.45 12.04
C GLY A 537 -2.76 -21.16 10.82
N GLN A 538 -2.25 -22.39 10.97
CA GLN A 538 -1.69 -23.18 9.87
C GLN A 538 -2.78 -23.66 8.92
N ILE A 539 -2.49 -23.66 7.62
CA ILE A 539 -3.43 -24.10 6.58
C ILE A 539 -3.58 -25.62 6.60
N LEU A 540 -4.82 -26.10 6.72
CA LEU A 540 -5.17 -27.52 6.72
C LEU A 540 -5.72 -27.92 5.34
N LEU A 541 -4.82 -28.25 4.40
CA LEU A 541 -5.21 -28.62 3.03
C LEU A 541 -6.14 -29.83 2.97
N ASP A 542 -6.04 -30.75 3.93
CA ASP A 542 -6.91 -31.93 4.04
C ASP A 542 -8.37 -31.61 4.36
N SER A 543 -8.69 -30.35 4.68
CA SER A 543 -10.07 -29.88 4.78
C SER A 543 -10.75 -29.65 3.43
N LEU A 544 -9.99 -29.74 2.33
CA LEU A 544 -10.44 -29.62 0.96
C LEU A 544 -10.43 -30.99 0.26
N THR A 545 -11.37 -31.21 -0.65
CA THR A 545 -11.33 -32.36 -1.57
C THR A 545 -10.13 -32.26 -2.51
N PRO A 546 -9.65 -33.36 -3.12
CA PRO A 546 -8.52 -33.30 -4.07
C PRO A 546 -8.73 -32.32 -5.22
N TYR A 547 -9.97 -32.15 -5.69
CA TYR A 547 -10.31 -31.16 -6.71
C TYR A 547 -10.23 -29.72 -6.17
N GLU A 548 -10.79 -29.47 -4.98
CA GLU A 548 -10.68 -28.16 -4.30
C GLU A 548 -9.22 -27.78 -3.98
N GLN A 549 -8.37 -28.75 -3.62
CA GLN A 549 -6.92 -28.52 -3.42
C GLN A 549 -6.24 -28.06 -4.71
N LYS A 550 -6.54 -28.70 -5.85
CA LYS A 550 -6.03 -28.28 -7.16
C LYS A 550 -6.51 -26.87 -7.53
N GLN A 551 -7.77 -26.54 -7.27
CA GLN A 551 -8.30 -25.19 -7.50
C GLN A 551 -7.60 -24.14 -6.63
N PHE A 552 -7.36 -24.45 -5.35
CA PHE A 552 -6.63 -23.58 -4.43
C PHE A 552 -5.19 -23.35 -4.87
N ALA A 553 -4.47 -24.41 -5.27
CA ALA A 553 -3.11 -24.30 -5.82
C ALA A 553 -3.08 -23.46 -7.11
N PHE A 554 -4.07 -23.62 -7.99
CA PHE A 554 -4.14 -22.82 -9.21
C PHE A 554 -4.41 -21.34 -8.92
N ALA A 555 -5.22 -21.03 -7.91
CA ALA A 555 -5.47 -19.66 -7.47
C ALA A 555 -4.20 -18.95 -7.00
N GLN A 556 -3.29 -19.67 -6.32
CA GLN A 556 -1.98 -19.14 -5.96
C GLN A 556 -1.14 -18.80 -7.22
N ARG A 557 -1.19 -19.66 -8.24
CA ARG A 557 -0.48 -19.43 -9.52
C ARG A 557 -1.05 -18.24 -10.29
N ILE A 558 -2.37 -18.08 -10.30
CA ILE A 558 -3.04 -16.90 -10.89
C ILE A 558 -2.58 -15.62 -10.19
N ARG A 559 -2.49 -15.62 -8.86
CA ARG A 559 -1.99 -14.48 -8.09
C ARG A 559 -0.55 -14.14 -8.50
N GLU A 560 0.33 -15.13 -8.60
CA GLU A 560 1.72 -14.92 -9.03
C GLU A 560 1.79 -14.28 -10.42
N ILE A 561 1.00 -14.78 -11.38
CA ILE A 561 0.92 -14.20 -12.72
C ILE A 561 0.42 -12.75 -12.66
N ALA A 562 -0.66 -12.47 -11.94
CA ALA A 562 -1.21 -11.12 -11.83
C ALA A 562 -0.20 -10.14 -11.20
N VAL A 563 0.49 -10.57 -10.14
CA VAL A 563 1.54 -9.80 -9.46
C VAL A 563 2.69 -9.45 -10.42
N GLU A 564 3.16 -10.43 -11.18
CA GLU A 564 4.26 -10.22 -12.14
C GLU A 564 3.86 -9.26 -13.27
N LEU A 565 2.66 -9.43 -13.82
CA LEU A 565 2.14 -8.56 -14.87
C LEU A 565 1.91 -7.13 -14.37
N LEU A 566 1.40 -6.94 -13.15
CA LEU A 566 1.23 -5.61 -12.53
C LEU A 566 2.56 -4.92 -12.27
N ARG A 567 3.59 -5.66 -11.86
CA ARG A 567 4.95 -5.10 -11.68
C ARG A 567 5.54 -4.63 -13.00
N ALA A 568 5.34 -5.39 -14.08
CA ALA A 568 5.76 -4.97 -15.41
C ALA A 568 5.08 -3.65 -15.82
N GLU A 569 3.81 -3.46 -15.42
CA GLU A 569 3.05 -2.25 -15.70
C GLU A 569 3.61 -0.98 -15.02
N GLN A 570 4.47 -1.11 -13.99
CA GLN A 570 5.08 0.03 -13.30
C GLN A 570 6.01 0.86 -14.21
N TRP A 571 6.51 0.29 -15.30
CA TRP A 571 7.37 0.99 -16.26
C TRP A 571 6.61 1.80 -17.30
N PHE A 572 5.28 1.67 -17.35
CA PHE A 572 4.47 2.31 -18.36
C PHE A 572 3.78 3.55 -17.83
N PHE A 573 4.10 4.66 -18.45
CA PHE A 573 3.69 6.00 -18.07
C PHE A 573 2.75 6.52 -19.16
N SER A 574 1.56 7.03 -18.80
CA SER A 574 0.61 7.67 -19.74
C SER A 574 0.70 9.20 -19.77
#